data_AF-A0A8D8DG41-F1
#
_entry.id   AF-A0A8D8DG41-F1
#
_cell.length_a   1.000
_cell.length_b   1.000
_cell.length_c   1.000
_cell.angle_alpha   90.00
_cell.angle_beta   90.00
_cell.angle_gamma   90.00
#
_symmetry.space_group_name_H-M   'P 1'
#
loop_
_entity.id
_entity.type
_entity.pdbx_description
1 polymer ?
#
loop_
_entity_poly.entity_id
_entity_poly.type
_entity_poly.pdbx_seq_one_letter_code
_entity_poly.pdbx_strand_id
1 'polypeptide(L)'
;ANDAAYRREAVVRELIETEEEFGRDLQQVVENYIKYIDNPDNKIPRMIRDHKDDIFNNFKQIADFHNTVLIEGVKYNANNPKMIGKTFLRLERDFDKHVRYCRDVPAAQEFLAANDAVRDFFMDLSQKLDDDKSL
;
A
#
# COMPACT_ATOMS: atom_id res chain seq x y z
N ALA A 1 -9.57 -34.95 -12.43
CA ALA A 1 -8.15 -34.71 -12.11
C ALA A 1 -7.62 -33.40 -12.72
N ASN A 2 -7.78 -33.18 -14.03
CA ASN A 2 -7.35 -31.93 -14.72
C ASN A 2 -8.01 -30.65 -14.19
N ASP A 3 -9.29 -30.72 -13.84
CA ASP A 3 -10.05 -29.56 -13.36
C ASP A 3 -9.52 -28.96 -12.04
N ALA A 4 -8.99 -29.79 -11.14
CA ALA A 4 -8.41 -29.31 -9.88
C ALA A 4 -7.03 -28.66 -10.06
N ALA A 5 -6.25 -29.08 -11.05
CA ALA A 5 -4.96 -28.48 -11.37
C ALA A 5 -5.15 -27.11 -12.03
N TYR A 6 -6.04 -27.05 -13.03
CA TYR A 6 -6.39 -25.81 -13.72
C TYR A 6 -6.94 -24.74 -12.76
N ARG A 7 -7.85 -25.13 -11.85
CA ARG A 7 -8.35 -24.21 -10.81
C ARG A 7 -7.25 -23.67 -9.90
N ARG A 8 -6.26 -24.49 -9.53
CA ARG A 8 -5.11 -24.03 -8.71
C ARG A 8 -4.22 -23.05 -9.46
N GLU A 9 -3.93 -23.32 -10.74
CA GLU A 9 -3.16 -22.41 -11.57
C GLU A 9 -3.86 -21.07 -11.79
N ALA A 10 -5.19 -21.09 -11.97
CA ALA A 10 -5.98 -19.88 -12.07
C ALA A 10 -5.91 -19.03 -10.80
N VAL A 11 -6.05 -19.64 -9.61
CA VAL A 11 -5.94 -18.93 -8.32
C VAL A 11 -4.55 -18.31 -8.12
N VAL A 12 -3.48 -19.02 -8.49
CA VAL A 12 -2.12 -18.47 -8.36
C VAL A 12 -1.90 -17.31 -9.32
N ARG A 13 -2.43 -17.41 -10.54
CA ARG A 13 -2.37 -16.33 -11.52
C ARG A 13 -3.10 -15.08 -11.01
N GLU A 14 -4.34 -15.25 -10.56
CA GLU A 14 -5.16 -14.18 -9.99
C GLU A 14 -4.46 -13.55 -8.77
N LEU A 15 -3.86 -14.35 -7.88
CA LEU A 15 -3.08 -13.84 -6.76
C LEU A 15 -1.92 -12.94 -7.21
N ILE A 16 -1.20 -13.31 -8.27
CA ILE A 16 -0.09 -12.50 -8.79
C ILE A 16 -0.62 -11.21 -9.43
N GLU A 17 -1.65 -11.32 -10.29
CA GLU A 17 -2.22 -10.18 -11.00
C GLU A 17 -2.78 -9.14 -10.02
N THR A 18 -3.53 -9.58 -9.02
CA THR A 18 -4.10 -8.72 -7.98
C THR A 18 -3.04 -8.14 -7.04
N GLU A 19 -1.99 -8.90 -6.71
CA GLU A 19 -0.88 -8.39 -5.90
C GLU A 19 -0.04 -7.35 -6.66
N GLU A 20 0.17 -7.50 -7.96
CA GLU A 20 0.84 -6.48 -8.78
C GLU A 20 -0.01 -5.21 -8.90
N GLU A 21 -1.34 -5.34 -9.03
CA GLU A 21 -2.26 -4.20 -9.03
C GLU A 21 -2.25 -3.48 -7.69
N PHE A 22 -2.37 -4.22 -6.59
CA PHE A 22 -2.27 -3.68 -5.25
C PHE A 22 -0.92 -2.99 -5.01
N GLY A 23 0.19 -3.60 -5.43
CA GLY A 23 1.52 -3.02 -5.34
C GLY A 23 1.65 -1.70 -6.11
N ARG A 24 1.09 -1.62 -7.32
CA ARG A 24 1.05 -0.38 -8.13
C ARG A 24 0.26 0.72 -7.43
N ASP A 25 -0.90 0.39 -6.89
CA ASP A 25 -1.74 1.33 -6.17
C ASP A 25 -1.04 1.90 -4.93
N LEU A 26 -0.39 1.04 -4.14
CA LEU A 26 0.43 1.48 -3.01
C LEU A 26 1.56 2.41 -3.46
N GLN A 27 2.24 2.07 -4.56
CA GLN A 27 3.32 2.91 -5.06
C GLN A 27 2.82 4.27 -5.56
N GLN A 28 1.64 4.33 -6.18
CA GLN A 28 1.04 5.59 -6.60
C GLN A 28 0.85 6.55 -5.41
N VAL A 29 0.39 6.05 -4.27
CA VAL A 29 0.27 6.87 -3.05
C VAL A 29 1.64 7.37 -2.57
N VAL A 30 2.64 6.50 -2.55
CA VAL A 30 4.00 6.86 -2.13
C VAL A 30 4.63 7.91 -3.06
N GLU A 31 4.58 7.70 -4.37
CA GLU A 31 5.16 8.64 -5.36
C GLU A 31 4.41 9.97 -5.40
N ASN A 32 3.08 9.93 -5.43
CA ASN A 32 2.28 11.12 -5.70
C ASN A 32 2.03 11.98 -4.47
N TYR A 33 1.96 11.38 -3.27
CA TYR A 33 1.65 12.12 -2.04
C TYR A 33 2.85 12.19 -1.10
N ILE A 34 3.41 11.04 -0.71
CA ILE A 34 4.49 11.01 0.30
C ILE A 34 5.74 11.70 -0.25
N LYS A 35 6.20 11.34 -1.45
CA LYS A 35 7.36 12.00 -2.06
C LYS A 35 7.08 13.44 -2.48
N TYR A 36 5.85 13.77 -2.85
CA TYR A 36 5.46 15.16 -3.10
C TYR A 36 5.65 16.01 -1.84
N ILE A 37 5.24 15.50 -0.67
CA ILE A 37 5.43 16.16 0.62
C ILE A 37 6.90 16.24 1.03
N ASP A 38 7.68 15.19 0.74
CA ASP A 38 9.11 15.12 1.08
C ASP A 38 10.00 15.97 0.17
N ASN A 39 9.50 16.41 -0.99
CA ASN A 39 10.26 17.22 -1.92
C ASN A 39 10.44 18.65 -1.39
N PRO A 40 11.68 19.11 -1.13
CA PRO A 40 11.94 20.45 -0.57
C PRO A 40 11.57 21.61 -1.52
N ASP A 41 11.41 21.35 -2.82
CA ASP A 41 11.00 22.37 -3.80
C ASP A 41 9.49 22.65 -3.73
N ASN A 42 8.71 21.76 -3.11
CA ASN A 42 7.27 21.92 -2.97
C ASN A 42 6.93 22.76 -1.74
N LYS A 43 5.97 23.68 -1.90
CA LYS A 43 5.45 24.49 -0.80
C LYS A 43 4.40 23.69 -0.02
N ILE A 44 4.86 22.93 0.97
CA ILE A 44 4.00 22.13 1.84
C ILE A 44 3.62 22.92 3.10
N PRO A 45 2.32 23.00 3.46
CA PRO A 45 1.92 23.60 4.73
C PRO A 45 2.60 22.91 5.91
N ARG A 46 3.04 23.70 6.90
CA ARG A 46 3.75 23.16 8.08
C ARG A 46 2.97 22.05 8.78
N MET A 47 1.65 22.21 8.91
CA MET A 47 0.78 21.20 9.52
C MET A 47 0.86 19.84 8.82
N ILE A 48 0.96 19.81 7.48
CA ILE A 48 1.09 18.57 6.71
C ILE A 48 2.47 17.94 6.93
N ARG A 49 3.52 18.76 6.84
CA ARG A 49 4.90 18.28 6.97
C ARG A 49 5.18 17.71 8.35
N ASP A 50 4.74 18.42 9.40
CA ASP A 50 5.00 18.05 10.79
C ASP A 50 4.18 16.82 11.22
N HIS A 51 3.03 16.55 10.57
CA HIS A 51 2.14 15.40 10.84
C HIS A 51 2.13 14.33 9.74
N LYS A 52 3.09 14.35 8.80
CA LYS A 52 3.14 13.39 7.68
C LYS A 52 3.13 11.94 8.17
N ASP A 53 3.91 11.64 9.19
CA ASP A 53 4.02 10.29 9.73
C ASP A 53 2.75 9.86 10.48
N ASP A 54 1.96 10.79 11.01
CA ASP A 54 0.65 10.50 11.61
C ASP A 54 -0.41 10.21 10.53
N ILE A 55 -0.31 10.90 9.39
CA ILE A 55 -1.26 10.76 8.26
C ILE A 55 -1.01 9.46 7.49
N PHE A 56 0.25 9.18 7.15
CA PHE A 56 0.63 8.02 6.34
C PHE A 56 1.09 6.82 7.15
N ASN A 57 1.32 6.95 8.46
CA ASN A 57 1.77 5.87 9.33
C ASN A 57 2.97 5.12 8.72
N ASN A 58 2.95 3.78 8.77
CA ASN A 58 3.94 2.92 8.16
C ASN A 58 3.59 2.50 6.72
N PHE A 59 2.76 3.27 6.00
CA PHE A 59 2.28 2.92 4.65
C PHE A 59 3.42 2.62 3.68
N LYS A 60 4.49 3.44 3.68
CA LYS A 60 5.67 3.20 2.83
C LYS A 60 6.32 1.83 3.10
N GLN A 61 6.37 1.38 4.35
CA GLN A 61 6.91 0.06 4.70
C GLN A 61 6.03 -1.07 4.17
N ILE A 62 4.70 -0.87 4.10
CA ILE A 62 3.78 -1.82 3.48
C ILE A 62 4.01 -1.84 1.97
N ALA A 63 4.06 -0.67 1.32
CA ALA A 63 4.35 -0.55 -0.11
C ALA A 63 5.65 -1.25 -0.50
N ASP A 64 6.73 -1.01 0.24
CA ASP A 64 8.04 -1.64 0.01
C ASP A 64 7.96 -3.16 0.20
N PHE A 65 7.29 -3.64 1.25
CA PHE A 65 7.12 -5.07 1.51
C PHE A 65 6.40 -5.79 0.34
N HIS A 66 5.28 -5.24 -0.11
CA HIS A 66 4.47 -5.83 -1.18
C HIS A 66 5.24 -5.82 -2.51
N ASN A 67 5.84 -4.68 -2.88
CA ASN A 67 6.49 -4.49 -4.18
C ASN A 67 7.88 -5.14 -4.30
N THR A 68 8.54 -5.52 -3.20
CA THR A 68 9.92 -6.05 -3.25
C THR A 68 10.09 -7.44 -2.65
N VAL A 69 9.25 -7.84 -1.69
CA VAL A 69 9.40 -9.10 -0.96
C VAL A 69 8.27 -10.06 -1.27
N LEU A 70 7.01 -9.62 -1.11
CA LEU A 70 5.86 -10.51 -1.23
C LEU A 70 5.68 -10.97 -2.69
N ILE A 71 5.60 -10.03 -3.63
CA ILE A 71 5.37 -10.36 -5.04
C ILE A 71 6.46 -11.28 -5.62
N GLU A 72 7.74 -11.02 -5.31
CA GLU A 72 8.86 -11.84 -5.75
C GLU A 72 8.80 -13.26 -5.15
N GLY A 73 8.43 -13.37 -3.87
CA GLY A 73 8.23 -14.65 -3.21
C GLY A 73 7.09 -15.48 -3.80
N VAL A 74 5.99 -14.83 -4.18
CA VAL A 74 4.83 -15.46 -4.83
C VAL A 74 5.18 -15.89 -6.26
N LYS A 75 5.78 -15.00 -7.06
CA LYS A 75 6.23 -15.29 -8.43
C LYS A 75 7.22 -16.44 -8.49
N TYR A 76 8.21 -16.45 -7.60
CA TYR A 76 9.20 -17.53 -7.54
C TYR A 76 8.57 -18.91 -7.34
N ASN A 77 7.47 -18.99 -6.58
CA ASN A 77 6.77 -20.22 -6.26
C ASN A 77 5.50 -20.45 -7.10
N ALA A 78 5.26 -19.68 -8.17
CA ALA A 78 4.02 -19.72 -8.93
C ALA A 78 3.70 -21.13 -9.49
N ASN A 79 4.73 -21.85 -9.93
CA ASN A 79 4.60 -23.22 -10.46
C ASN A 79 4.46 -24.30 -9.36
N ASN A 80 4.54 -23.92 -8.08
CA ASN A 80 4.42 -24.83 -6.95
C ASN A 80 3.54 -24.23 -5.82
N PRO A 81 2.21 -24.37 -5.92
CA PRO A 81 1.26 -23.76 -4.97
C PRO A 81 1.52 -24.13 -3.50
N LYS A 82 2.06 -25.31 -3.21
CA LYS A 82 2.40 -25.71 -1.83
C LYS A 82 3.51 -24.85 -1.23
N MET A 83 4.41 -24.34 -2.06
CA MET A 83 5.51 -23.47 -1.63
C MET A 83 5.07 -22.02 -1.44
N ILE A 84 3.98 -21.60 -2.09
CA ILE A 84 3.35 -20.30 -1.84
C ILE A 84 2.89 -20.23 -0.38
N GLY A 85 2.18 -21.25 0.13
CA GLY A 85 1.79 -21.31 1.54
C GLY A 85 2.99 -21.21 2.51
N LYS A 86 4.10 -21.88 2.20
CA LYS A 86 5.35 -21.75 2.99
C LYS A 86 5.96 -20.35 2.91
N THR A 87 5.79 -19.65 1.78
CA THR A 87 6.25 -18.26 1.63
C THR A 87 5.52 -17.35 2.60
N PHE A 88 4.20 -17.44 2.69
CA PHE A 88 3.41 -16.67 3.67
C PHE A 88 3.81 -16.97 5.11
N LEU A 89 3.99 -18.25 5.47
CA LEU A 89 4.45 -18.62 6.82
C LEU A 89 5.81 -18.02 7.17
N ARG A 90 6.74 -17.98 6.21
CA ARG A 90 8.06 -17.36 6.42
C ARG A 90 7.98 -15.84 6.57
N LEU A 91 6.98 -15.22 5.94
CA LEU A 91 6.73 -13.78 5.96
C LEU A 91 5.74 -13.36 7.06
N GLU A 92 5.35 -14.25 7.97
CA GLU A 92 4.34 -13.97 9.01
C GLU A 92 4.61 -12.66 9.77
N ARG A 93 5.85 -12.48 10.24
CA ARG A 93 6.26 -11.24 10.95
C ARG A 93 6.32 -10.02 10.04
N ASP A 94 6.50 -10.20 8.74
CA ASP A 94 6.47 -9.09 7.81
C ASP A 94 5.06 -8.50 7.68
N PHE A 95 4.02 -9.32 7.85
CA PHE A 95 2.62 -8.89 7.87
C PHE A 95 2.24 -8.11 9.15
N ASP A 96 3.05 -8.11 10.22
CA ASP A 96 2.83 -7.26 11.39
C ASP A 96 2.82 -5.75 11.04
N LYS A 97 3.33 -5.38 9.86
CA LYS A 97 3.18 -4.04 9.30
C LYS A 97 1.70 -3.66 9.11
N HIS A 98 0.85 -4.59 8.67
CA HIS A 98 -0.59 -4.36 8.53
C HIS A 98 -1.29 -4.20 9.88
N VAL A 99 -0.89 -4.97 10.89
CA VAL A 99 -1.44 -4.83 12.25
C VAL A 99 -1.22 -3.42 12.80
N ARG A 100 0.01 -2.90 12.63
CA ARG A 100 0.33 -1.52 13.03
C ARG A 100 -0.46 -0.50 12.23
N TYR A 101 -0.52 -0.66 10.90
CA TYR A 101 -1.26 0.26 10.05
C TYR A 101 -2.74 0.33 10.43
N CYS A 102 -3.42 -0.82 10.55
CA CYS A 102 -4.84 -0.86 10.93
C CYS A 102 -5.11 -0.29 12.32
N ARG A 103 -4.16 -0.39 13.26
CA ARG A 103 -4.27 0.23 14.58
C ARG A 103 -4.23 1.75 14.50
N ASP A 104 -3.39 2.30 13.63
CA ASP A 104 -3.09 3.75 13.59
C ASP A 104 -3.99 4.52 12.59
N VAL A 105 -4.60 3.83 11.61
CA VAL A 105 -5.53 4.42 10.63
C VAL A 105 -6.68 5.24 11.25
N PRO A 106 -7.39 4.77 12.31
CA PRO A 106 -8.47 5.56 12.90
C PRO A 106 -8.03 6.95 13.39
N ALA A 107 -6.83 7.05 13.97
CA ALA A 107 -6.29 8.31 14.43
C ALA A 107 -5.92 9.24 13.26
N ALA A 108 -5.37 8.67 12.17
CA ALA A 108 -5.10 9.42 10.94
C ALA A 108 -6.40 9.97 10.33
N GLN A 109 -7.45 9.16 10.27
CA GLN A 109 -8.76 9.58 9.76
C GLN A 109 -9.40 10.68 10.62
N GLU A 110 -9.32 10.56 11.95
CA GLU A 110 -9.78 11.60 12.87
C GLU A 110 -9.02 12.91 12.67
N PHE A 111 -7.69 12.85 12.52
CA PHE A 111 -6.86 14.01 12.24
C PHE A 111 -7.26 14.70 10.92
N LEU A 112 -7.46 13.95 9.85
CA LEU A 112 -7.92 14.50 8.56
C LEU A 112 -9.31 15.12 8.67
N ALA A 113 -10.23 14.50 9.42
CA ALA A 113 -11.59 15.00 9.59
C ALA A 113 -11.63 16.29 10.42
N ALA A 114 -10.80 16.39 11.46
CA ALA A 114 -10.75 17.53 12.37
C ALA A 114 -10.03 18.77 11.81
N ASN A 115 -9.26 18.63 10.72
CA ASN A 115 -8.43 19.69 10.18
C ASN A 115 -8.80 20.02 8.73
N ASP A 116 -9.71 20.98 8.54
CA ASP A 116 -10.20 21.39 7.21
C ASP A 116 -9.06 21.77 6.25
N ALA A 117 -8.09 22.56 6.71
CA ALA A 117 -6.95 22.96 5.89
C ALA A 117 -6.07 21.79 5.43
N VAL A 118 -6.01 20.71 6.23
CA VAL A 118 -5.28 19.49 5.86
C VAL A 118 -6.05 18.72 4.80
N ARG A 119 -7.36 18.57 4.99
CA ARG A 119 -8.26 17.93 4.04
C ARG A 119 -8.28 18.66 2.70
N ASP A 120 -8.42 19.98 2.72
CA ASP A 120 -8.43 20.83 1.52
C ASP A 120 -7.11 20.69 0.75
N PHE A 121 -5.97 20.62 1.44
CA PHE A 121 -4.68 20.38 0.80
C PHE A 121 -4.65 19.05 0.03
N PHE A 122 -5.13 17.94 0.64
CA PHE A 122 -5.15 16.64 -0.03
C PHE A 122 -6.18 16.58 -1.16
N MET A 123 -7.34 17.23 -1.00
CA MET A 123 -8.33 17.35 -2.07
C MET A 123 -7.77 18.11 -3.28
N ASP A 124 -7.12 19.25 -3.05
CA ASP A 124 -6.46 20.03 -4.10
C ASP A 124 -5.33 19.25 -4.77
N LEU A 125 -4.57 18.47 -4.00
CA LEU A 125 -3.48 17.64 -4.52
C LEU A 125 -4.04 16.48 -5.35
N SER A 126 -5.04 15.76 -4.87
CA SER A 126 -5.75 14.69 -5.59
C SER A 126 -6.28 15.20 -6.92
N GLN A 127 -6.92 16.37 -6.94
CA GLN A 127 -7.43 16.98 -8.16
C GLN A 127 -6.32 17.35 -9.15
N LYS A 128 -5.18 17.87 -8.67
CA LYS A 128 -4.02 18.18 -9.54
C LYS A 128 -3.37 16.93 -10.14
N LEU A 129 -3.45 15.81 -9.43
CA LEU A 129 -2.91 14.52 -9.85
C LEU A 129 -3.87 13.75 -10.77
N ASP A 130 -5.09 14.24 -10.96
CA ASP A 130 -6.19 13.50 -11.60
C ASP A 130 -6.42 12.13 -10.94
N ASP A 131 -6.29 12.09 -9.61
CA ASP A 131 -6.54 10.92 -8.79
C ASP A 131 -8.02 10.88 -8.42
N ASP A 132 -8.75 9.93 -9.00
CA ASP A 132 -10.19 9.74 -8.83
C ASP A 132 -10.54 8.82 -7.65
N LYS A 133 -9.52 8.27 -6.96
CA LYS A 133 -9.70 7.48 -5.74
C LYS A 133 -10.01 8.43 -4.58
N SER A 134 -11.29 8.50 -4.20
CA SER A 134 -11.73 9.36 -3.11
C SER A 134 -11.10 8.96 -1.77
N LEU A 135 -10.75 9.96 -0.95
CA LEU A 135 -10.44 9.82 0.47
C LEU A 135 -11.56 9.12 1.26
#